data_AF-A0A919D3Z1-F1
#
_entry.id   AF-A0A919D3Z1-F1
#
_cell.length_a   1.000
_cell.length_b   1.000
_cell.length_c   1.000
_cell.angle_alpha   90.00
_cell.angle_beta   90.00
_cell.angle_gamma   90.00
#
_symmetry.space_group_name_H-M   'P 1'
#
loop_
_entity.id
_entity.type
_entity.pdbx_description
1 polymer ?
#
loop_
_entity_poly.entity_id
_entity_poly.type
_entity_poly.pdbx_seq_one_letter_code
_entity_poly.pdbx_strand_id
1 'polypeptide(L)'
;MIRGRAKRQMIESFTDPSVMSLEQLKAEVAELVRADELSARRWACEVPGCDGLPHEGWRHHHARAAQRQPSWLWTVWMLLTGRGWGKSRTAAEAVREWAKTPGLQIAVVAKNATLVRDICFDSPKSGLLSVIPPEDVAKYNSSLGETTLRLKNGTLIHGFGAETPDNLRGWAFDKAWCDEYAAWSRHTAQEVYDMIWFCLREADTPQVVISTTPKPLPHVKRLVERGRNQEKAHREGGEAPRVVLTRGHMRENDANLSSAARAELEEEYADTRL
;
A
#
# COMPACT_ATOMS: atom_id res chain seq x y z
N MET A 1 16.26 -22.51 -27.76
CA MET A 1 15.31 -22.25 -28.88
C MET A 1 13.95 -21.67 -28.47
N ILE A 2 13.63 -21.49 -27.17
CA ILE A 2 12.27 -21.12 -26.73
C ILE A 2 12.00 -19.59 -26.75
N ARG A 3 13.03 -18.75 -26.61
CA ARG A 3 12.89 -17.26 -26.56
C ARG A 3 12.51 -16.59 -27.90
N GLY A 4 12.71 -17.26 -29.04
CA GLY A 4 12.41 -16.69 -30.37
C GLY A 4 10.96 -16.85 -30.83
N ARG A 5 10.24 -17.84 -30.30
CA ARG A 5 8.86 -18.16 -30.72
C ARG A 5 7.83 -17.22 -30.08
N ALA A 6 8.03 -16.88 -28.81
CA ALA A 6 7.17 -15.94 -28.08
C ALA A 6 7.25 -14.50 -28.62
N LYS A 7 8.43 -14.07 -29.11
CA LYS A 7 8.61 -12.74 -29.74
C LYS A 7 7.95 -12.63 -31.12
N ARG A 8 7.82 -13.74 -31.86
CA ARG A 8 7.13 -13.79 -33.16
C ARG A 8 5.61 -13.78 -33.01
N GLN A 9 5.08 -14.54 -32.05
CA GLN A 9 3.64 -14.56 -31.76
C GLN A 9 3.08 -13.20 -31.32
N MET A 10 3.86 -12.38 -30.59
CA MET A 10 3.44 -11.03 -30.21
C MET A 10 3.38 -10.04 -31.38
N ILE A 11 4.08 -10.29 -32.50
CA ILE A 11 4.07 -9.38 -33.66
C ILE A 11 2.94 -9.77 -34.63
N GLU A 12 2.57 -11.06 -34.67
CA GLU A 12 1.50 -11.59 -35.52
C GLU A 12 0.08 -11.21 -35.04
N SER A 13 -0.07 -10.63 -33.85
CA SER A 13 -1.37 -10.17 -33.31
C SER A 13 -1.70 -8.71 -33.63
N PHE A 14 -0.80 -7.97 -34.29
CA PHE A 14 -1.05 -6.59 -34.70
C PHE A 14 -1.53 -6.57 -36.15
N THR A 15 -2.73 -6.05 -36.38
CA THR A 15 -3.25 -5.77 -37.72
C THR A 15 -2.29 -4.81 -38.43
N ASP A 16 -1.94 -5.08 -39.69
CA ASP A 16 -1.05 -4.22 -40.45
C ASP A 16 -1.66 -2.80 -40.58
N PRO A 17 -1.05 -1.76 -39.98
CA PRO A 17 -1.60 -0.40 -40.01
C PRO A 17 -1.76 0.17 -41.42
N SER A 18 -1.02 -0.37 -42.40
CA SER A 18 -1.05 0.11 -43.79
C SER A 18 -2.31 -0.29 -44.57
N VAL A 19 -3.09 -1.26 -44.06
CA VAL A 19 -4.37 -1.69 -44.66
C VAL A 19 -5.59 -1.16 -43.92
N MET A 20 -5.40 -0.36 -42.87
CA MET A 20 -6.47 0.22 -42.07
C MET A 20 -6.95 1.56 -42.63
N SER A 21 -8.26 1.81 -42.53
CA SER A 21 -8.81 3.14 -42.79
C SER A 21 -8.37 4.13 -41.69
N LEU A 22 -8.40 5.42 -42.01
CA LEU A 22 -8.10 6.48 -41.03
C LEU A 22 -9.02 6.41 -39.79
N GLU A 23 -10.26 5.97 -39.96
CA GLU A 23 -11.20 5.77 -38.84
C GLU A 23 -10.80 4.59 -37.97
N GLN A 24 -10.41 3.47 -38.57
CA GLN A 24 -9.93 2.29 -37.84
C GLN A 24 -8.64 2.62 -37.07
N LEU A 25 -7.69 3.33 -37.68
CA LEU A 25 -6.48 3.79 -37.02
C LEU A 25 -6.79 4.70 -35.81
N LYS A 26 -7.70 5.65 -35.96
CA LYS A 26 -8.12 6.54 -34.87
C LYS A 26 -8.77 5.76 -33.72
N ALA A 27 -9.62 4.79 -34.03
CA ALA A 27 -10.27 3.95 -33.02
C ALA A 27 -9.25 3.11 -32.24
N GLU A 28 -8.30 2.49 -32.93
CA GLU A 28 -7.25 1.68 -32.32
C GLU A 28 -6.33 2.54 -31.43
N VAL A 29 -5.90 3.71 -31.91
CA VAL A 29 -5.14 4.67 -31.08
C VAL A 29 -5.92 5.08 -29.83
N ALA A 30 -7.22 5.38 -29.96
CA ALA A 30 -8.05 5.75 -28.82
C ALA A 30 -8.22 4.61 -27.80
N GLU A 31 -8.29 3.35 -28.26
CA GLU A 31 -8.30 2.19 -27.39
C GLU A 31 -6.97 1.99 -26.67
N LEU A 32 -5.84 2.14 -27.39
CA LEU A 32 -4.51 2.05 -26.80
C LEU A 32 -4.28 3.12 -25.74
N VAL A 33 -4.70 4.36 -25.98
CA VAL A 33 -4.61 5.46 -25.00
C VAL A 33 -5.44 5.15 -23.76
N ARG A 34 -6.69 4.69 -23.93
CA ARG A 34 -7.54 4.30 -22.79
C ARG A 34 -6.96 3.15 -21.98
N ALA A 35 -6.39 2.14 -22.64
CA ALA A 35 -5.76 1.01 -21.97
C ALA A 35 -4.52 1.44 -21.17
N ASP A 36 -3.75 2.40 -21.69
CA ASP A 36 -2.60 3.00 -21.03
C ASP A 36 -3.01 3.77 -19.76
N GLU A 37 -3.98 4.69 -19.89
CA GLU A 37 -4.53 5.45 -18.76
C GLU A 37 -5.12 4.55 -17.67
N LEU A 38 -5.86 3.52 -18.06
CA LEU A 38 -6.41 2.54 -17.12
C LEU A 38 -5.29 1.74 -16.44
N SER A 39 -4.24 1.37 -17.17
CA SER A 39 -3.07 0.72 -16.58
C SER A 39 -2.35 1.61 -15.59
N ALA A 40 -2.20 2.90 -15.88
CA ALA A 40 -1.53 3.85 -14.99
C ALA A 40 -2.26 4.03 -13.65
N ARG A 41 -3.59 3.89 -13.64
CA ARG A 41 -4.44 4.03 -12.44
C ARG A 41 -4.54 2.77 -11.58
N ARG A 42 -4.12 1.62 -12.10
CA ARG A 42 -4.22 0.33 -11.40
C ARG A 42 -2.93 0.04 -10.64
N TRP A 43 -3.08 -0.44 -9.40
CA TRP A 43 -1.92 -0.78 -8.57
C TRP A 43 -1.66 -2.29 -8.50
N ALA A 44 -2.65 -3.12 -8.20
CA ALA A 44 -2.46 -4.56 -8.05
C ALA A 44 -2.95 -5.33 -9.28
N CYS A 45 -2.08 -6.12 -9.90
CA CYS A 45 -2.49 -7.06 -10.95
C CYS A 45 -2.90 -8.42 -10.37
N GLU A 46 -3.61 -9.20 -11.17
CA GLU A 46 -4.10 -10.52 -10.76
C GLU A 46 -3.07 -11.64 -10.99
N VAL A 47 -1.99 -11.36 -11.72
CA VAL A 47 -0.95 -12.36 -12.02
C VAL A 47 -0.28 -12.83 -10.74
N PRO A 48 -0.39 -14.11 -10.35
CA PRO A 48 0.27 -14.64 -9.17
C PRO A 48 1.79 -14.50 -9.27
N GLY A 49 2.44 -14.04 -8.20
CA GLY A 49 3.91 -13.95 -8.16
C GLY A 49 4.54 -12.84 -9.02
N CYS A 50 3.73 -11.93 -9.57
CA CYS A 50 4.20 -10.80 -10.38
C CYS A 50 5.31 -9.97 -9.69
N ASP A 51 6.26 -9.54 -10.51
CA ASP A 51 7.45 -8.77 -10.15
C ASP A 51 7.26 -7.24 -10.24
N GLY A 52 6.07 -6.78 -10.61
CA GLY A 52 5.70 -5.36 -10.70
C GLY A 52 6.28 -4.63 -11.92
N LEU A 53 6.88 -5.34 -12.87
CA LEU A 53 7.33 -4.78 -14.15
C LEU A 53 6.19 -4.77 -15.17
N PRO A 54 6.22 -3.86 -16.17
CA PRO A 54 5.24 -3.87 -17.25
C PRO A 54 5.17 -5.24 -17.95
N HIS A 55 3.95 -5.71 -18.20
CA HIS A 55 3.65 -6.93 -18.93
C HIS A 55 2.34 -6.78 -19.71
N GLU A 56 1.90 -7.83 -20.41
CA GLU A 56 0.66 -7.77 -21.20
C GLU A 56 -0.53 -7.29 -20.34
N GLY A 57 -1.25 -6.28 -20.85
CA GLY A 57 -2.34 -5.60 -20.13
C GLY A 57 -1.91 -4.63 -19.02
N TRP A 58 -0.63 -4.49 -18.72
CA TRP A 58 -0.04 -3.65 -17.66
C TRP A 58 1.18 -2.88 -18.18
N ARG A 59 0.95 -1.66 -18.67
CA ARG A 59 1.98 -0.86 -19.37
C ARG A 59 2.88 -0.05 -18.45
N HIS A 60 2.54 0.04 -17.16
CA HIS A 60 3.30 0.75 -16.14
C HIS A 60 3.77 -0.18 -15.02
N HIS A 61 4.76 0.29 -14.26
CA HIS A 61 5.15 -0.34 -13.00
C HIS A 61 3.97 -0.38 -12.04
N HIS A 62 3.84 -1.49 -11.33
CA HIS A 62 2.71 -1.77 -10.46
C HIS A 62 3.12 -2.67 -9.28
N ALA A 63 2.17 -3.09 -8.45
CA ALA A 63 2.45 -3.84 -7.23
C ALA A 63 3.06 -5.22 -7.50
N ARG A 64 4.20 -5.47 -6.88
CA ARG A 64 4.75 -6.82 -6.67
C ARG A 64 3.77 -7.68 -5.88
N ALA A 65 3.86 -9.00 -5.99
CA ALA A 65 3.04 -9.91 -5.21
C ALA A 65 3.10 -9.63 -3.69
N ALA A 66 4.28 -9.28 -3.17
CA ALA A 66 4.47 -8.95 -1.75
C ALA A 66 3.83 -7.60 -1.33
N GLN A 67 3.52 -6.71 -2.30
CA GLN A 67 2.86 -5.42 -2.10
C GLN A 67 1.33 -5.50 -2.24
N ARG A 68 0.76 -6.71 -2.23
CA ARG A 68 -0.69 -6.93 -2.32
C ARG A 68 -1.24 -7.36 -0.98
N GLN A 69 -2.48 -6.96 -0.72
CA GLN A 69 -3.19 -7.41 0.47
C GLN A 69 -3.28 -8.94 0.49
N PRO A 70 -3.18 -9.59 1.66
CA PRO A 70 -3.41 -11.03 1.76
C PRO A 70 -4.82 -11.37 1.24
N SER A 71 -4.92 -12.45 0.48
CA SER A 71 -6.15 -12.87 -0.22
C SER A 71 -7.12 -13.68 0.63
N TRP A 72 -6.79 -13.95 1.88
CA TRP A 72 -7.64 -14.65 2.85
C TRP A 72 -8.14 -13.67 3.94
N LEU A 73 -8.94 -14.14 4.89
CA LEU A 73 -9.39 -13.28 5.99
C LEU A 73 -8.23 -13.02 6.97
N TRP A 74 -7.88 -11.75 7.15
CA TRP A 74 -6.83 -11.26 8.04
C TRP A 74 -7.30 -10.03 8.83
N THR A 75 -6.59 -9.71 9.91
CA THR A 75 -6.92 -8.57 10.79
C THR A 75 -5.76 -7.58 10.92
N VAL A 76 -4.50 -8.03 10.85
CA VAL A 76 -3.32 -7.15 10.81
C VAL A 76 -2.44 -7.54 9.65
N TRP A 77 -2.05 -6.57 8.83
CA TRP A 77 -1.03 -6.75 7.80
C TRP A 77 0.14 -5.82 8.06
N MET A 78 1.27 -6.39 8.48
CA MET A 78 2.46 -5.65 8.85
C MET A 78 3.53 -5.74 7.76
N LEU A 79 3.76 -4.62 7.08
CA LEU A 79 4.85 -4.42 6.12
C LEU A 79 6.13 -4.09 6.90
N LEU A 80 6.88 -5.12 7.27
CA LEU A 80 8.17 -5.07 7.97
C LEU A 80 9.32 -5.01 6.96
N THR A 81 9.51 -3.87 6.33
CA THR A 81 10.41 -3.75 5.17
C THR A 81 11.36 -2.57 5.32
N GLY A 82 12.51 -2.66 4.65
CA GLY A 82 13.49 -1.59 4.60
C GLY A 82 12.98 -0.29 3.94
N ARG A 83 13.81 0.76 3.98
CA ARG A 83 13.57 1.98 3.20
C ARG A 83 13.55 1.64 1.71
N GLY A 84 12.83 2.43 0.92
CA GLY A 84 12.75 2.21 -0.53
C GLY A 84 11.85 1.05 -0.98
N TRP A 85 11.39 0.12 -0.13
CA TRP A 85 10.55 -1.02 -0.56
C TRP A 85 9.14 -0.63 -1.09
N GLY A 86 8.68 0.60 -0.83
CA GLY A 86 7.36 1.08 -1.24
C GLY A 86 6.24 0.80 -0.22
N LYS A 87 6.59 0.67 1.07
CA LYS A 87 5.63 0.34 2.15
C LYS A 87 4.51 1.38 2.32
N SER A 88 4.84 2.67 2.26
CA SER A 88 3.84 3.73 2.41
C SER A 88 2.89 3.79 1.22
N ARG A 89 3.38 3.61 -0.02
CA ARG A 89 2.52 3.48 -1.21
C ARG A 89 1.61 2.25 -1.10
N THR A 90 2.16 1.12 -0.68
CA THR A 90 1.41 -0.13 -0.49
C THR A 90 0.27 0.06 0.52
N ALA A 91 0.53 0.72 1.65
CA ALA A 91 -0.48 0.97 2.66
C ALA A 91 -1.54 1.99 2.20
N ALA A 92 -1.14 3.05 1.50
CA ALA A 92 -2.08 4.02 0.92
C ALA A 92 -3.01 3.37 -0.12
N GLU A 93 -2.47 2.48 -0.96
CA GLU A 93 -3.28 1.71 -1.92
C GLU A 93 -4.20 0.71 -1.20
N ALA A 94 -3.79 0.15 -0.06
CA ALA A 94 -4.69 -0.66 0.76
C ALA A 94 -5.88 0.16 1.28
N VAL A 95 -5.62 1.39 1.75
CA VAL A 95 -6.68 2.32 2.17
C VAL A 95 -7.59 2.69 1.00
N ARG A 96 -7.02 2.97 -0.18
CA ARG A 96 -7.79 3.25 -1.40
C ARG A 96 -8.70 2.08 -1.77
N GLU A 97 -8.21 0.85 -1.72
CA GLU A 97 -9.02 -0.35 -2.00
C GLU A 97 -10.17 -0.50 -1.01
N TRP A 98 -9.93 -0.28 0.30
CA TRP A 98 -11.01 -0.25 1.29
C TRP A 98 -12.03 0.84 1.00
N ALA A 99 -11.55 2.03 0.65
CA ALA A 99 -12.37 3.22 0.45
C ALA A 99 -13.34 3.12 -0.73
N LYS A 100 -13.18 2.13 -1.62
CA LYS A 100 -14.17 1.78 -2.65
C LYS A 100 -15.49 1.29 -2.04
N THR A 101 -15.45 0.69 -0.85
CA THR A 101 -16.64 0.35 -0.09
C THR A 101 -17.26 1.64 0.43
N PRO A 102 -18.53 1.95 0.10
CA PRO A 102 -19.18 3.18 0.55
C PRO A 102 -19.32 3.27 2.07
N GLY A 103 -19.21 4.48 2.61
CA GLY A 103 -19.56 4.78 4.00
C GLY A 103 -18.55 4.36 5.08
N LEU A 104 -17.36 3.88 4.72
CA LEU A 104 -16.38 3.45 5.72
C LEU A 104 -15.80 4.63 6.53
N GLN A 105 -15.51 4.38 7.80
CA GLN A 105 -14.70 5.24 8.67
C GLN A 105 -13.29 4.65 8.78
N ILE A 106 -12.27 5.38 8.32
CA ILE A 106 -10.89 4.87 8.26
C ILE A 106 -9.96 5.76 9.07
N ALA A 107 -9.18 5.17 9.98
CA ALA A 107 -8.12 5.87 10.70
C ALA A 107 -6.78 5.79 9.96
N VAL A 108 -6.04 6.90 9.92
CA VAL A 108 -4.65 6.96 9.46
C VAL A 108 -3.83 7.57 10.59
N VAL A 109 -2.91 6.78 11.13
CA VAL A 109 -2.12 7.17 12.29
C VAL A 109 -0.65 7.18 11.91
N ALA A 110 0.04 8.28 12.17
CA ALA A 110 1.49 8.37 12.00
C ALA A 110 2.12 8.89 13.28
N LYS A 111 3.45 9.06 13.29
CA LYS A 111 4.19 9.49 14.49
C LYS A 111 3.61 10.77 15.12
N ASN A 112 3.23 11.75 14.31
CA ASN A 112 2.60 13.00 14.74
C ASN A 112 1.65 13.55 13.67
N ALA A 113 0.80 14.52 14.04
CA ALA A 113 -0.20 15.09 13.14
C ALA A 113 0.39 15.68 11.84
N THR A 114 1.57 16.32 11.92
CA THR A 114 2.28 16.86 10.76
C THR A 114 2.67 15.76 9.77
N LEU A 115 3.24 14.66 10.26
CA LEU A 115 3.66 13.54 9.41
C LEU A 115 2.46 12.78 8.83
N VAL A 116 1.31 12.76 9.52
CA VAL A 116 0.08 12.26 8.92
C VAL A 116 -0.24 13.08 7.67
N ARG A 117 -0.35 14.40 7.78
CA ARG A 117 -0.64 15.28 6.65
C ARG A 117 0.40 15.14 5.55
N ASP A 118 1.67 15.41 5.86
CA ASP A 118 2.73 15.59 4.86
C ASP A 118 3.09 14.27 4.16
N ILE A 119 3.07 13.13 4.87
CA ILE A 119 3.51 11.84 4.33
C ILE A 119 2.34 10.96 3.92
N CYS A 120 1.29 10.88 4.74
CA CYS A 120 0.20 9.94 4.51
C CYS A 120 -0.88 10.52 3.59
N PHE A 121 -1.08 11.85 3.55
CA PHE A 121 -2.12 12.48 2.72
C PHE A 121 -1.53 13.21 1.52
N ASP A 122 -0.62 14.16 1.75
CA ASP A 122 -0.16 15.13 0.73
C ASP A 122 1.02 14.66 -0.12
N SER A 123 1.74 13.62 0.32
CA SER A 123 2.92 13.14 -0.40
C SER A 123 2.57 12.78 -1.85
N PRO A 124 3.23 13.38 -2.86
CA PRO A 124 2.90 13.13 -4.26
C PRO A 124 3.26 11.71 -4.72
N LYS A 125 4.11 11.00 -3.97
CA LYS A 125 4.55 9.65 -4.33
C LYS A 125 3.67 8.57 -3.72
N SER A 126 3.26 8.76 -2.46
CA SER A 126 2.64 7.70 -1.65
C SER A 126 1.47 8.16 -0.79
N GLY A 127 1.12 9.44 -0.81
CA GLY A 127 0.02 9.98 -0.02
C GLY A 127 -1.34 9.60 -0.61
N LEU A 128 -2.38 9.62 0.21
CA LEU A 128 -3.74 9.26 -0.18
C LEU A 128 -4.26 10.09 -1.36
N LEU A 129 -3.91 11.38 -1.43
CA LEU A 129 -4.31 12.25 -2.54
C LEU A 129 -3.62 11.90 -3.87
N SER A 130 -2.50 11.15 -3.82
CA SER A 130 -1.81 10.67 -5.02
C SER A 130 -2.35 9.35 -5.56
N VAL A 131 -3.13 8.60 -4.75
CA VAL A 131 -3.63 7.26 -5.10
C VAL A 131 -5.14 7.22 -5.27
N ILE A 132 -5.87 8.06 -4.53
CA ILE A 132 -7.31 8.21 -4.67
C ILE A 132 -7.58 9.13 -5.87
N PRO A 133 -8.42 8.69 -6.83
CA PRO A 133 -8.77 9.53 -7.97
C PRO A 133 -9.37 10.86 -7.52
N PRO A 134 -8.93 12.02 -8.07
CA PRO A 134 -9.48 13.32 -7.70
C PRO A 134 -10.99 13.41 -7.87
N GLU A 135 -11.55 12.68 -8.83
CA GLU A 135 -12.99 12.58 -9.07
C GLU A 135 -13.78 11.93 -7.92
N ASP A 136 -13.14 11.13 -7.07
CA ASP A 136 -13.77 10.48 -5.91
C ASP A 136 -13.73 11.36 -4.66
N VAL A 137 -12.87 12.38 -4.64
CA VAL A 137 -12.70 13.28 -3.49
C VAL A 137 -13.86 14.29 -3.44
N ALA A 138 -14.54 14.34 -2.30
CA ALA A 138 -15.57 15.34 -2.02
C ALA A 138 -15.00 16.56 -1.29
N LYS A 139 -14.18 16.33 -0.27
CA LYS A 139 -13.52 17.41 0.51
C LYS A 139 -12.26 16.89 1.19
N TYR A 140 -11.20 17.68 1.16
CA TYR A 140 -10.00 17.49 1.96
C TYR A 140 -9.83 18.68 2.91
N ASN A 141 -9.62 18.41 4.20
CA ASN A 141 -9.29 19.41 5.23
C ASN A 141 -7.91 19.09 5.82
N SER A 142 -7.05 20.10 5.92
CA SER A 142 -5.67 19.99 6.41
C SER A 142 -5.29 21.13 7.37
N SER A 143 -6.25 21.57 8.18
CA SER A 143 -6.02 22.55 9.26
C SER A 143 -5.20 21.99 10.42
N LEU A 144 -4.64 22.89 11.24
CA LEU A 144 -3.90 22.50 12.46
C LEU A 144 -4.78 21.64 13.37
N GLY A 145 -4.37 20.39 13.60
CA GLY A 145 -5.07 19.44 14.47
C GLY A 145 -6.21 18.66 13.82
N GLU A 146 -6.54 18.90 12.55
CA GLU A 146 -7.58 18.18 11.82
C GLU A 146 -7.14 17.88 10.38
N THR A 147 -6.83 16.60 10.12
CA THR A 147 -6.58 16.09 8.77
C THR A 147 -7.70 15.12 8.40
N THR A 148 -8.57 15.48 7.46
CA THR A 148 -9.70 14.63 7.05
C THR A 148 -9.89 14.62 5.54
N LEU A 149 -10.17 13.44 4.98
CA LEU A 149 -10.48 13.25 3.57
C LEU A 149 -11.85 12.57 3.44
N ARG A 150 -12.82 13.31 2.91
CA ARG A 150 -14.17 12.82 2.62
C ARG A 150 -14.28 12.47 1.14
N LEU A 151 -14.77 11.27 0.85
CA LEU A 151 -15.07 10.80 -0.50
C LEU A 151 -16.56 10.93 -0.84
N LYS A 152 -16.87 10.96 -2.12
CA LYS A 152 -18.25 11.14 -2.63
C LYS A 152 -19.17 9.97 -2.28
N ASN A 153 -18.63 8.78 -2.03
CA ASN A 153 -19.39 7.61 -1.61
C ASN A 153 -19.67 7.57 -0.09
N GLY A 154 -19.37 8.65 0.65
CA GLY A 154 -19.59 8.75 2.08
C GLY A 154 -18.45 8.23 2.95
N THR A 155 -17.42 7.60 2.37
CA THR A 155 -16.22 7.18 3.12
C THR A 155 -15.49 8.39 3.67
N LEU A 156 -15.01 8.27 4.91
CA LEU A 156 -14.31 9.32 5.63
C LEU A 156 -13.01 8.78 6.22
N ILE A 157 -11.90 9.44 5.89
CA ILE A 157 -10.56 9.07 6.33
C ILE A 157 -10.05 10.15 7.28
N HIS A 158 -9.71 9.77 8.50
CA HIS A 158 -9.26 10.65 9.57
C HIS A 158 -7.78 10.44 9.92
N GLY A 159 -7.05 11.55 10.05
CA GLY A 159 -5.64 11.56 10.41
C GLY A 159 -5.39 11.81 11.89
N PHE A 160 -4.54 11.00 12.54
CA PHE A 160 -4.17 11.14 13.96
C PHE A 160 -2.67 11.00 14.21
N GLY A 161 -2.13 11.84 15.10
CA GLY A 161 -0.78 11.64 15.63
C GLY A 161 -0.75 10.60 16.75
N ALA A 162 0.24 9.72 16.76
CA ALA A 162 0.48 8.73 17.81
C ALA A 162 1.03 9.31 19.12
N GLU A 163 1.15 10.64 19.20
CA GLU A 163 1.59 11.38 20.40
C GLU A 163 0.49 11.54 21.45
N THR A 164 -0.78 11.44 21.06
CA THR A 164 -1.93 11.65 21.95
C THR A 164 -2.98 10.55 21.74
N PRO A 165 -2.90 9.42 22.47
CA PRO A 165 -3.84 8.30 22.33
C PRO A 165 -5.31 8.69 22.53
N ASP A 166 -5.57 9.64 23.42
CA ASP A 166 -6.94 10.05 23.76
C ASP A 166 -7.69 10.71 22.58
N ASN A 167 -6.99 11.23 21.58
CA ASN A 167 -7.60 11.78 20.37
C ASN A 167 -8.37 10.72 19.55
N LEU A 168 -8.04 9.44 19.73
CA LEU A 168 -8.77 8.32 19.11
C LEU A 168 -10.00 7.90 19.92
N ARG A 169 -10.13 8.31 21.18
CA ARG A 169 -11.24 7.88 22.03
C ARG A 169 -12.57 8.43 21.51
N GLY A 170 -13.60 7.59 21.50
CA GLY A 170 -14.95 7.94 21.06
C GLY A 170 -15.21 7.74 19.56
N TRP A 171 -14.18 7.41 18.78
CA TRP A 171 -14.36 7.05 17.38
C TRP A 171 -14.85 5.59 17.21
N ALA A 172 -15.55 5.36 16.09
CA ALA A 172 -15.88 4.05 15.58
C ALA A 172 -15.33 3.96 14.15
N PHE A 173 -14.32 3.12 13.95
CA PHE A 173 -13.65 2.93 12.66
C PHE A 173 -13.90 1.52 12.14
N ASP A 174 -13.80 1.36 10.83
CA ASP A 174 -13.84 0.07 10.13
C ASP A 174 -12.45 -0.47 9.83
N LYS A 175 -11.51 0.43 9.54
CA LYS A 175 -10.15 0.13 9.09
C LYS A 175 -9.15 1.10 9.69
N ALA A 176 -7.88 0.69 9.78
CA ALA A 176 -6.80 1.59 10.17
C ALA A 176 -5.52 1.37 9.38
N TRP A 177 -4.79 2.46 9.13
CA TRP A 177 -3.42 2.46 8.66
C TRP A 177 -2.51 3.08 9.73
N CYS A 178 -1.50 2.33 10.20
CA CYS A 178 -0.45 2.82 11.09
C CYS A 178 0.87 2.99 10.32
N ASP A 179 1.26 4.23 10.01
CA ASP A 179 2.51 4.54 9.33
C ASP A 179 3.68 4.76 10.29
N GLU A 180 4.83 4.22 9.90
CA GLU A 180 6.10 4.23 10.66
C GLU A 180 5.91 3.85 12.13
N TYR A 181 5.22 2.74 12.41
CA TYR A 181 4.89 2.27 13.76
C TYR A 181 6.10 2.15 14.69
N ALA A 182 7.26 1.76 14.16
CA ALA A 182 8.52 1.72 14.91
C ALA A 182 9.10 3.10 15.26
N ALA A 183 8.60 4.19 14.67
CA ALA A 183 9.00 5.56 14.95
C ALA A 183 8.11 6.25 16.00
N TRP A 184 7.01 5.61 16.41
CA TRP A 184 6.13 6.12 17.46
C TRP A 184 6.84 6.11 18.81
N SER A 185 6.41 6.98 19.72
CA SER A 185 6.98 7.04 21.08
C SER A 185 6.77 5.71 21.80
N ARG A 186 7.82 5.20 22.45
CA ARG A 186 7.74 3.95 23.24
C ARG A 186 6.71 4.05 24.38
N HIS A 187 6.39 5.25 24.84
CA HIS A 187 5.47 5.49 25.94
C HIS A 187 4.00 5.41 25.51
N THR A 188 3.68 5.83 24.28
CA THR A 188 2.30 5.90 23.79
C THR A 188 1.98 4.84 22.74
N ALA A 189 2.97 4.26 22.06
CA ALA A 189 2.73 3.44 20.87
C ALA A 189 1.80 2.25 21.10
N GLN A 190 1.98 1.53 22.23
CA GLN A 190 1.12 0.40 22.56
C GLN A 190 -0.31 0.86 22.91
N GLU A 191 -0.44 1.96 23.66
CA GLU A 191 -1.75 2.53 24.03
C GLU A 191 -2.52 3.02 22.80
N VAL A 192 -1.85 3.72 21.88
CA VAL A 192 -2.45 4.13 20.60
C VAL A 192 -2.93 2.91 19.82
N TYR A 193 -2.09 1.87 19.72
CA TYR A 193 -2.45 0.65 19.01
C TYR A 193 -3.66 -0.06 19.64
N ASP A 194 -3.68 -0.17 20.97
CA ASP A 194 -4.81 -0.79 21.69
C ASP A 194 -6.09 0.06 21.52
N MET A 195 -5.96 1.39 21.54
CA MET A 195 -7.07 2.31 21.30
C MET A 195 -7.66 2.16 19.88
N ILE A 196 -6.81 1.98 18.87
CA ILE A 196 -7.27 1.68 17.50
C ILE A 196 -8.16 0.43 17.52
N TRP A 197 -7.76 -0.64 18.21
CA TRP A 197 -8.58 -1.85 18.31
C TRP A 197 -9.91 -1.63 19.05
N PHE A 198 -9.94 -0.78 20.07
CA PHE A 198 -11.20 -0.39 20.71
C PHE A 198 -12.11 0.42 19.76
N CYS A 199 -11.54 1.22 18.87
CA CYS A 199 -12.30 1.96 17.86
C CYS A 199 -12.84 1.03 16.74
N LEU A 200 -12.16 -0.09 16.49
CA LEU A 200 -12.54 -1.08 15.46
C LEU A 200 -13.57 -2.11 15.94
N ARG A 201 -14.04 -2.03 17.19
CA ARG A 201 -14.83 -3.09 17.86
C ARG A 201 -16.20 -3.38 17.21
N GLU A 202 -16.75 -2.41 16.48
CA GLU A 202 -18.07 -2.49 15.82
C GLU A 202 -17.98 -2.83 14.33
N ALA A 203 -16.76 -2.94 13.78
CA ALA A 203 -16.55 -3.25 12.37
C ALA A 203 -16.85 -4.73 12.08
N ASP A 204 -17.53 -4.99 10.96
CA ASP A 204 -17.79 -6.37 10.50
C ASP A 204 -16.49 -7.11 10.12
N THR A 205 -15.53 -6.38 9.52
CA THR A 205 -14.26 -6.94 9.04
C THR A 205 -13.08 -6.05 9.43
N PRO A 206 -12.73 -5.92 10.72
CA PRO A 206 -11.69 -4.99 11.16
C PRO A 206 -10.33 -5.37 10.57
N GLN A 207 -9.69 -4.41 9.89
CA GLN A 207 -8.37 -4.60 9.28
C GLN A 207 -7.45 -3.42 9.59
N VAL A 208 -6.21 -3.75 9.95
CA VAL A 208 -5.14 -2.79 10.23
C VAL A 208 -3.95 -3.06 9.32
N VAL A 209 -3.57 -2.10 8.49
CA VAL A 209 -2.29 -2.14 7.75
C VAL A 209 -1.25 -1.34 8.52
N ILE A 210 -0.05 -1.91 8.69
CA ILE A 210 1.06 -1.28 9.42
C ILE A 210 2.26 -1.22 8.49
N SER A 211 2.67 -0.02 8.09
CA SER A 211 3.92 0.22 7.35
C SER A 211 5.03 0.57 8.34
N THR A 212 6.08 -0.25 8.43
CA THR A 212 7.16 0.05 9.37
C THR A 212 8.49 -0.57 8.98
N THR A 213 9.56 0.03 9.49
CA THR A 213 10.88 -0.61 9.49
C THR A 213 11.00 -1.59 10.65
N PRO A 214 11.75 -2.71 10.49
CA PRO A 214 11.97 -3.65 11.58
C PRO A 214 12.91 -3.04 12.62
N LYS A 215 12.37 -2.72 13.80
CA LYS A 215 13.16 -2.30 14.97
C LYS A 215 12.83 -3.19 16.18
N PRO A 216 13.81 -3.52 17.04
CA PRO A 216 13.62 -4.41 18.19
C PRO A 216 12.92 -3.70 19.37
N LEU A 217 11.80 -3.02 19.11
CA LEU A 217 11.03 -2.27 20.10
C LEU A 217 9.93 -3.15 20.72
N PRO A 218 9.56 -2.96 22.01
CA PRO A 218 8.56 -3.82 22.66
C PRO A 218 7.24 -3.95 21.90
N HIS A 219 6.65 -2.83 21.48
CA HIS A 219 5.36 -2.80 20.75
C HIS A 219 5.45 -3.43 19.35
N VAL A 220 6.60 -3.33 18.69
CA VAL A 220 6.87 -3.99 17.40
C VAL A 220 7.07 -5.50 17.59
N LYS A 221 7.90 -5.90 18.56
CA LYS A 221 8.20 -7.31 18.87
C LYS A 221 6.92 -8.09 19.21
N ARG A 222 6.02 -7.50 20.00
CA ARG A 222 4.74 -8.10 20.37
C ARG A 222 3.93 -8.55 19.15
N LEU A 223 3.80 -7.69 18.14
CA LEU A 223 3.06 -8.02 16.91
C LEU A 223 3.82 -8.99 16.01
N VAL A 224 5.14 -8.83 15.91
CA VAL A 224 6.01 -9.74 15.15
C VAL A 224 5.95 -11.16 15.70
N GLU A 225 6.03 -11.32 17.01
CA GLU A 225 5.94 -12.64 17.68
C GLU A 225 4.57 -13.26 17.48
N ARG A 226 3.49 -12.49 17.64
CA ARG A 226 2.13 -12.96 17.36
C ARG A 226 1.98 -13.45 15.92
N GLY A 227 2.46 -12.67 14.94
CA GLY A 227 2.43 -13.07 13.52
C GLY A 227 3.28 -14.31 13.23
N ARG A 228 4.48 -14.40 13.79
CA ARG A 228 5.37 -15.57 13.64
C ARG A 228 4.75 -16.84 14.23
N ASN A 229 4.11 -16.74 15.38
CA ASN A 229 3.46 -17.89 16.01
C ASN A 229 2.27 -18.39 15.18
N GLN A 230 1.47 -17.48 14.61
CA GLN A 230 0.38 -17.86 13.70
C GLN A 230 0.90 -18.45 12.38
N GLU A 231 1.96 -17.87 11.81
CA GLU A 231 2.62 -18.40 10.61
C GLU A 231 3.16 -19.83 10.86
N LYS A 232 3.77 -20.07 12.02
CA LYS A 232 4.22 -21.41 12.43
C LYS A 232 3.06 -22.39 12.54
N ALA A 233 2.01 -22.02 13.28
CA ALA A 233 0.82 -22.86 13.44
C ALA A 233 0.17 -23.22 12.10
N HIS A 234 0.11 -22.28 11.15
CA HIS A 234 -0.41 -22.53 9.82
C HIS A 234 0.42 -23.57 9.04
N ARG A 235 1.75 -23.48 9.09
CA ARG A 235 2.65 -24.47 8.46
C ARG A 235 2.50 -25.86 9.07
N GLU A 236 2.05 -25.94 10.31
CA GLU A 236 1.77 -27.18 11.04
C GLU A 236 0.32 -27.68 10.82
N GLY A 237 -0.40 -27.12 9.85
CA GLY A 237 -1.76 -27.54 9.46
C GLY A 237 -2.89 -26.75 10.13
N GLY A 238 -2.56 -25.69 10.89
CA GLY A 238 -3.55 -24.79 11.49
C GLY A 238 -4.15 -23.78 10.50
N GLU A 239 -5.04 -22.93 11.02
CA GLU A 239 -5.70 -21.87 10.26
C GLU A 239 -4.71 -20.87 9.65
N ALA A 240 -5.13 -20.23 8.55
CA ALA A 240 -4.36 -19.15 7.94
C ALA A 240 -4.14 -17.98 8.93
N PRO A 241 -2.95 -17.35 8.92
CA PRO A 241 -2.62 -16.32 9.89
C PRO A 241 -3.49 -15.07 9.72
N ARG A 242 -4.03 -14.57 10.85
CA ARG A 242 -4.76 -13.30 10.91
C ARG A 242 -3.82 -12.10 11.00
N VAL A 243 -2.64 -12.29 11.61
CA VAL A 243 -1.55 -11.32 11.65
C VAL A 243 -0.52 -11.73 10.61
N VAL A 244 -0.53 -11.05 9.48
CA VAL A 244 0.33 -11.33 8.33
C VAL A 244 1.55 -10.43 8.35
N LEU A 245 2.73 -11.01 8.19
CA LEU A 245 4.00 -10.30 8.18
C LEU A 245 4.59 -10.34 6.77
N THR A 246 4.57 -9.22 6.06
CA THR A 246 5.35 -9.06 4.82
C THR A 246 6.73 -8.56 5.18
N ARG A 247 7.76 -9.27 4.74
CA ARG A 247 9.16 -8.90 4.90
C ARG A 247 9.78 -8.73 3.51
N GLY A 248 10.73 -7.82 3.39
CA GLY A 248 11.44 -7.61 2.14
C GLY A 248 12.53 -6.55 2.27
N HIS A 249 13.54 -6.66 1.41
CA HIS A 249 14.69 -5.75 1.39
C HIS A 249 14.50 -4.61 0.39
N MET A 250 15.22 -3.51 0.61
CA MET A 250 15.26 -2.35 -0.30
C MET A 250 15.52 -2.75 -1.75
N ARG A 251 16.40 -3.74 -1.97
CA ARG A 251 16.80 -4.25 -3.28
C ARG A 251 15.64 -4.75 -4.14
N GLU A 252 14.55 -5.17 -3.51
CA GLU A 252 13.39 -5.66 -4.26
C GLU A 252 12.58 -4.52 -4.93
N ASN A 253 12.91 -3.26 -4.66
CA ASN A 253 12.35 -2.09 -5.35
C ASN A 253 13.41 -1.34 -6.19
N ASP A 254 14.51 -2.01 -6.54
CA ASP A 254 15.65 -1.42 -7.27
C ASP A 254 15.28 -0.73 -8.57
N ALA A 255 14.23 -1.22 -9.24
CA ALA A 255 13.70 -0.63 -10.48
C ALA A 255 13.13 0.79 -10.30
N ASN A 256 12.76 1.17 -9.07
CA ASN A 256 12.13 2.46 -8.74
C ASN A 256 13.07 3.41 -7.98
N LEU A 257 14.33 3.02 -7.76
CA LEU A 257 15.33 3.82 -7.05
C LEU A 257 16.27 4.53 -8.03
N SER A 258 16.72 5.74 -7.70
CA SER A 258 17.69 6.44 -8.56
C SER A 258 19.05 5.74 -8.53
N SER A 259 19.70 5.66 -9.69
CA SER A 259 21.02 5.02 -9.81
C SER A 259 22.09 5.65 -8.92
N ALA A 260 22.05 6.97 -8.75
CA ALA A 260 22.99 7.69 -7.88
C ALA A 260 22.76 7.40 -6.38
N ALA A 261 21.51 7.40 -5.91
CA ALA A 261 21.21 7.07 -4.52
C ALA A 261 21.52 5.60 -4.20
N ARG A 262 21.40 4.71 -5.21
CA ARG A 262 21.80 3.30 -5.09
C ARG A 262 23.30 3.16 -4.87
N ALA A 263 24.11 3.81 -5.68
CA ALA A 263 25.57 3.74 -5.56
C ALA A 263 26.05 4.20 -4.18
N GLU A 264 25.52 5.33 -3.69
CA GLU A 264 25.85 5.85 -2.36
C GLU A 264 25.45 4.90 -1.23
N LEU A 265 24.22 4.36 -1.28
CA LEU A 265 23.73 3.44 -0.26
C LEU A 265 24.43 2.08 -0.31
N GLU A 266 24.86 1.63 -1.48
CA GLU A 266 25.68 0.43 -1.61
C GLU A 266 27.08 0.66 -1.03
N GLU A 267 27.71 1.80 -1.29
CA GLU A 267 29.02 2.13 -0.74
C GLU A 267 28.99 2.21 0.80
N GLU A 268 27.96 2.83 1.37
CA GLU A 268 27.90 3.08 2.81
C GLU A 268 27.30 1.90 3.61
N TYR A 269 26.43 1.08 3.00
CA TYR A 269 25.63 0.09 3.73
C TYR A 269 25.66 -1.35 3.17
N ALA A 270 26.45 -1.67 2.14
CA ALA A 270 26.48 -3.01 1.54
C ALA A 270 26.72 -4.16 2.54
N ASP A 271 27.49 -3.92 3.60
CA ASP A 271 27.82 -4.91 4.64
C ASP A 271 26.90 -4.82 5.88
N THR A 272 25.92 -3.93 5.88
CA THR A 272 24.97 -3.78 6.98
C THR A 272 23.65 -4.48 6.68
N ARG A 273 23.05 -5.10 7.69
CA ARG A 273 21.70 -5.70 7.58
C ARG A 273 20.62 -4.60 7.65
N LEU A 274 20.49 -3.79 6.60
CA LEU A 274 19.38 -2.84 6.42
C LEU A 274 18.21 -3.41 5.58
#